data_AF-A0A947AJE1-F1
#
_entry.id   AF-A0A947AJE1-F1
#
_cell.length_a   1.000
_cell.length_b   1.000
_cell.length_c   1.000
_cell.angle_alpha   90.00
_cell.angle_beta   90.00
_cell.angle_gamma   90.00
#
_symmetry.space_group_name_H-M   'P 1'
#
loop_
_entity.id
_entity.type
_entity.pdbx_description
1 polymer ?
#
loop_
_entity_poly.entity_id
_entity_poly.type
_entity_poly.pdbx_seq_one_letter_code
_entity_poly.pdbx_strand_id
1 'polypeptide(L)'
;LMVVFGTGRYIGNTDFSDVSVQTFYGIWDWQQEWVNAGQSSVDKNLGSFTAARTLSSPGAQGATLAQQTMIYHGSPFGEQYRVLSSNPIDWYSPINSTGSHVGWYFDLPAAGERSVQDFVIYSNVVIAISSIPSASPCAAGGDSIIYAIDACTGGSPPGPFWDANGDGVIDSNDLINIGSAADPIMAPITGFGTPGMVYPPAIVSLNDDTALFYFGKSTGGIADGPGGGGPPAPPKGKKELTGITGWKEIETD
;
A
#
# COMPACT_ATOMS: atom_id res chain seq x y z
N LEU A 1 10.35 12.81 -1.07
CA LEU A 1 9.29 12.48 -2.03
C LEU A 1 9.17 10.97 -2.19
N MET A 2 8.02 10.33 -2.00
CA MET A 2 7.88 8.87 -2.19
C MET A 2 7.19 8.52 -3.51
N VAL A 3 7.75 7.57 -4.26
CA VAL A 3 7.14 7.01 -5.48
C VAL A 3 6.60 5.62 -5.18
N VAL A 4 5.29 5.43 -5.24
CA VAL A 4 4.63 4.15 -4.94
C VAL A 4 3.99 3.52 -6.17
N PHE A 5 4.15 2.21 -6.33
CA PHE A 5 3.59 1.44 -7.44
C PHE A 5 3.52 -0.07 -7.13
N GLY A 6 2.77 -0.82 -7.93
CA GLY A 6 2.69 -2.27 -7.84
C GLY A 6 3.03 -2.95 -9.16
N THR A 7 3.41 -4.22 -9.09
CA THR A 7 3.65 -5.03 -10.30
C THR A 7 2.46 -5.93 -10.62
N GLY A 8 2.30 -6.21 -11.91
CA GLY A 8 1.26 -7.08 -12.41
C GLY A 8 0.96 -6.84 -13.88
N ARG A 9 0.34 -7.83 -14.51
CA ARG A 9 -0.23 -7.70 -15.85
C ARG A 9 -1.53 -8.50 -15.95
N TYR A 10 -2.51 -7.92 -16.63
CA TYR A 10 -3.82 -8.55 -16.83
C TYR A 10 -4.41 -8.15 -18.19
N ILE A 11 -3.70 -8.49 -19.26
CA ILE A 11 -4.05 -8.11 -20.65
C ILE A 11 -4.02 -9.32 -21.58
N GLY A 12 -3.18 -10.33 -21.30
CA GLY A 12 -3.01 -11.53 -22.12
C GLY A 12 -3.66 -12.79 -21.52
N ASN A 13 -3.98 -13.76 -22.37
CA ASN A 13 -4.58 -15.04 -21.95
C ASN A 13 -3.68 -15.87 -21.02
N THR A 14 -2.36 -15.70 -21.10
CA THR A 14 -1.41 -16.38 -20.19
C THR A 14 -1.43 -15.80 -18.78
N ASP A 15 -1.92 -14.58 -18.61
CA ASP A 15 -1.90 -13.89 -17.34
C ASP A 15 -2.83 -14.58 -16.33
N PHE A 16 -3.93 -15.21 -16.76
CA PHE A 16 -4.85 -15.96 -15.89
C PHE A 16 -4.21 -17.20 -15.22
N SER A 17 -3.14 -17.73 -15.81
CA SER A 17 -2.40 -18.89 -15.28
C SER A 17 -1.06 -18.52 -14.66
N ASP A 18 -0.65 -17.25 -14.75
CA ASP A 18 0.60 -16.79 -14.16
C ASP A 18 0.46 -16.68 -12.64
N VAL A 19 1.26 -17.47 -11.94
CA VAL A 19 1.29 -17.53 -10.46
C VAL A 19 2.55 -16.88 -9.87
N SER A 20 3.32 -16.17 -10.68
CA SER A 20 4.50 -15.44 -10.22
C SER A 20 4.14 -14.43 -9.14
N VAL A 21 5.03 -14.32 -8.15
CA VAL A 21 4.88 -13.34 -7.06
C VAL A 21 5.00 -11.94 -7.64
N GLN A 22 4.03 -11.09 -7.30
CA GLN A 22 4.03 -9.67 -7.60
C GLN A 22 4.28 -8.87 -6.32
N THR A 23 4.59 -7.60 -6.46
CA THR A 23 5.13 -6.81 -5.35
C THR A 23 4.62 -5.37 -5.41
N PHE A 24 4.29 -4.81 -4.25
CA PHE A 24 4.17 -3.38 -4.06
C PHE A 24 5.50 -2.78 -3.65
N TYR A 25 5.81 -1.60 -4.17
CA TYR A 25 7.03 -0.86 -3.91
C TYR A 25 6.72 0.58 -3.49
N GLY A 26 7.54 1.09 -2.58
CA GLY A 26 7.69 2.53 -2.35
C GLY A 26 9.17 2.88 -2.43
N ILE A 27 9.54 3.75 -3.36
CA ILE A 27 10.92 4.16 -3.60
C ILE A 27 11.07 5.63 -3.23
N TRP A 28 12.05 5.94 -2.40
CA TRP A 28 12.32 7.31 -2.02
C TRP A 28 13.03 8.04 -3.17
N ASP A 29 12.47 9.17 -3.59
CA ASP A 29 13.15 10.12 -4.48
C ASP A 29 13.84 11.21 -3.64
N TRP A 30 15.16 11.27 -3.79
CA TRP A 30 16.09 12.13 -3.06
C TRP A 30 16.36 13.48 -3.71
N GLN A 31 15.71 13.81 -4.82
CA GLN A 31 16.00 15.06 -5.54
C GLN A 31 16.03 16.26 -4.59
N GLN A 32 15.07 16.34 -3.66
CA GLN A 32 14.97 17.44 -2.71
C GLN A 32 16.12 17.47 -1.69
N GLU A 33 16.64 16.31 -1.26
CA GLU A 33 17.79 16.24 -0.34
C GLU A 33 19.05 16.86 -0.96
N TRP A 34 19.30 16.57 -2.24
CA TRP A 34 20.42 17.18 -2.96
C TRP A 34 20.25 18.68 -3.10
N VAL A 35 19.05 19.14 -3.47
CA VAL A 35 18.75 20.57 -3.59
C VAL A 35 18.96 21.29 -2.26
N ASN A 36 18.48 20.72 -1.15
CA ASN A 36 18.66 21.28 0.20
C ASN A 36 20.14 21.34 0.61
N ALA A 37 20.95 20.38 0.17
CA ALA A 37 22.40 20.38 0.37
C ALA A 37 23.17 21.30 -0.61
N GLY A 38 22.47 22.08 -1.45
CA GLY A 38 23.08 22.94 -2.45
C GLY A 38 23.73 22.19 -3.61
N GLN A 39 23.34 20.94 -3.85
CA GLN A 39 23.83 20.08 -4.92
C GLN A 39 22.86 20.03 -6.11
N SER A 40 23.39 19.87 -7.31
CA SER A 40 22.58 19.61 -8.51
C SER A 40 22.14 18.14 -8.56
N SER A 41 20.86 17.91 -8.86
CA SER A 41 20.27 16.57 -9.03
C SER A 41 20.40 16.01 -10.46
N VAL A 42 20.75 16.85 -11.44
CA VAL A 42 20.66 16.50 -12.88
C VAL A 42 21.55 15.35 -13.33
N ASP A 43 22.64 15.09 -12.60
CA ASP A 43 23.59 14.00 -12.89
C ASP A 43 23.59 12.91 -11.81
N LYS A 44 22.60 12.94 -10.90
CA LYS A 44 22.54 12.06 -9.74
C LYS A 44 21.67 10.84 -10.03
N ASN A 45 22.22 9.92 -10.85
CA ASN A 45 21.63 8.62 -11.06
C ASN A 45 22.28 7.58 -10.12
N LEU A 46 21.49 6.98 -9.22
CA LEU A 46 21.94 5.94 -8.30
C LEU A 46 21.75 4.51 -8.84
N GLY A 47 21.49 4.36 -10.13
CA GLY A 47 21.42 3.08 -10.83
C GLY A 47 20.04 2.44 -10.75
N SER A 48 20.02 1.12 -10.89
CA SER A 48 18.82 0.28 -10.87
C SER A 48 18.85 -0.74 -9.73
N PHE A 49 17.69 -1.23 -9.33
CA PHE A 49 17.60 -2.36 -8.42
C PHE A 49 17.92 -3.68 -9.15
N THR A 50 18.73 -4.51 -8.51
CA THR A 50 18.97 -5.89 -8.95
C THR A 50 17.83 -6.81 -8.52
N ALA A 51 17.83 -8.06 -8.98
CA ALA A 51 16.89 -9.08 -8.49
C ALA A 51 16.95 -9.30 -6.96
N ALA A 52 18.07 -8.95 -6.32
CA ALA A 52 18.24 -8.98 -4.88
C ALA A 52 17.66 -7.76 -4.14
N ARG A 53 16.99 -6.83 -4.86
CA ARG A 53 16.44 -5.57 -4.33
C ARG A 53 17.53 -4.67 -3.71
N THR A 54 18.75 -4.80 -4.20
CA THR A 54 19.91 -3.98 -3.88
C THR A 54 20.14 -2.97 -5.00
N LEU A 55 20.38 -1.73 -4.63
CA LEU A 55 20.69 -0.65 -5.55
C LEU A 55 22.10 -0.82 -6.14
N SER A 56 22.23 -0.75 -7.45
CA SER A 56 23.47 -1.09 -8.17
C SER A 56 24.55 0.00 -8.17
N SER A 57 24.26 1.23 -7.73
CA SER A 57 25.27 2.29 -7.73
C SER A 57 26.32 2.11 -6.63
N PRO A 58 27.61 2.29 -6.95
CA PRO A 58 28.69 2.38 -5.96
C PRO A 58 28.47 3.47 -4.91
N GLY A 59 27.78 4.56 -5.27
CA GLY A 59 27.54 5.71 -4.39
C GLY A 59 26.49 5.50 -3.31
N ALA A 60 25.70 4.42 -3.40
CA ALA A 60 24.70 4.05 -2.40
C ALA A 60 25.10 2.83 -1.56
N GLN A 61 26.36 2.37 -1.68
CA GLN A 61 26.96 1.30 -0.85
C GLN A 61 26.11 0.02 -0.71
N GLY A 62 25.33 -0.35 -1.72
CA GLY A 62 24.47 -1.54 -1.64
C GLY A 62 23.24 -1.35 -0.75
N ALA A 63 22.72 -0.13 -0.63
CA ALA A 63 21.43 0.12 0.00
C ALA A 63 20.31 -0.75 -0.61
N THR A 64 19.35 -1.15 0.21
CA THR A 64 18.30 -2.12 -0.11
C THR A 64 16.92 -1.55 0.11
N LEU A 65 15.88 -2.33 -0.19
CA LEU A 65 14.51 -2.02 0.19
C LEU A 65 14.14 -2.73 1.50
N ALA A 66 13.49 -2.02 2.41
CA ALA A 66 12.96 -2.60 3.64
C ALA A 66 11.81 -3.56 3.31
N GLN A 67 11.88 -4.80 3.80
CA GLN A 67 10.83 -5.78 3.57
C GLN A 67 9.70 -5.59 4.57
N GLN A 68 8.47 -5.58 4.05
CA GLN A 68 7.26 -5.77 4.82
C GLN A 68 6.64 -7.13 4.48
N THR A 69 5.93 -7.72 5.43
CA THR A 69 5.31 -9.05 5.32
C THR A 69 3.88 -9.05 5.82
N MET A 70 3.06 -9.98 5.35
CA MET A 70 1.76 -10.22 5.94
C MET A 70 1.95 -11.04 7.22
N ILE A 71 1.59 -10.47 8.38
CA ILE A 71 1.74 -11.10 9.69
C ILE A 71 0.45 -11.74 10.20
N TYR A 72 -0.69 -11.42 9.59
CA TYR A 72 -1.98 -12.04 9.92
C TYR A 72 -2.87 -12.16 8.68
N HIS A 73 -3.64 -13.25 8.62
CA HIS A 73 -4.74 -13.45 7.68
C HIS A 73 -5.85 -14.25 8.39
N GLY A 74 -7.06 -13.72 8.46
CA GLY A 74 -8.17 -14.36 9.16
C GLY A 74 -9.46 -13.54 9.13
N SER A 75 -10.50 -14.05 9.79
CA SER A 75 -11.86 -13.45 9.72
C SER A 75 -12.49 -13.17 11.09
N PRO A 76 -11.90 -12.28 11.91
CA PRO A 76 -12.39 -11.96 13.26
C PRO A 76 -13.81 -11.37 13.28
N PHE A 77 -14.24 -10.71 12.21
CA PHE A 77 -15.59 -10.15 12.06
C PHE A 77 -16.39 -10.80 10.91
N GLY A 78 -16.01 -12.01 10.49
CA GLY A 78 -16.69 -12.74 9.41
C GLY A 78 -16.13 -12.50 8.00
N GLU A 79 -15.47 -11.36 7.76
CA GLU A 79 -14.78 -11.03 6.50
C GLU A 79 -13.29 -11.36 6.54
N GLN A 80 -12.67 -11.61 5.38
CA GLN A 80 -11.23 -11.91 5.31
C GLN A 80 -10.39 -10.64 5.43
N TYR A 81 -9.57 -10.57 6.47
CA TYR A 81 -8.67 -9.46 6.75
C TYR A 81 -7.21 -9.87 6.71
N ARG A 82 -6.36 -8.91 6.37
CA ARG A 82 -4.90 -8.99 6.39
C ARG A 82 -4.33 -7.90 7.29
N VAL A 83 -3.20 -8.22 7.93
CA VAL A 83 -2.36 -7.27 8.67
C VAL A 83 -0.94 -7.37 8.16
N LEU A 84 -0.32 -6.23 7.84
CA LEU A 84 1.09 -6.14 7.47
C LEU A 84 1.99 -5.92 8.69
N SER A 85 3.26 -6.25 8.56
CA SER A 85 4.29 -5.85 9.53
C SER A 85 4.42 -4.33 9.60
N SER A 86 5.02 -3.85 10.69
CA SER A 86 5.48 -2.47 10.85
C SER A 86 7.00 -2.47 11.03
N ASN A 87 7.73 -3.15 10.14
CA ASN A 87 9.18 -3.20 10.23
C ASN A 87 9.74 -1.78 10.05
N PRO A 88 10.65 -1.32 10.91
CA PRO A 88 11.22 0.02 10.81
C PRO A 88 12.08 0.15 9.55
N ILE A 89 12.09 1.35 8.98
CA ILE A 89 12.98 1.71 7.87
C ILE A 89 14.14 2.55 8.39
N ASP A 90 15.35 2.05 8.19
CA ASP A 90 16.59 2.80 8.38
C ASP A 90 16.96 3.56 7.10
N TRP A 91 16.44 4.79 6.95
CA TRP A 91 16.53 5.58 5.72
C TRP A 91 17.95 5.96 5.32
N TYR A 92 18.30 5.68 4.07
CA TYR A 92 19.58 6.02 3.46
C TYR A 92 19.69 7.52 3.15
N SER A 93 20.61 8.22 3.82
CA SER A 93 20.96 9.61 3.50
C SER A 93 21.96 9.66 2.34
N PRO A 94 21.60 10.25 1.19
CA PRO A 94 22.52 10.37 0.05
C PRO A 94 23.58 11.46 0.25
N ILE A 95 23.47 12.28 1.30
CA ILE A 95 24.44 13.34 1.64
C ILE A 95 25.55 12.77 2.52
N ASN A 96 25.16 11.96 3.52
CA ASN A 96 26.08 11.45 4.54
C ASN A 96 26.51 10.01 4.27
N SER A 97 25.87 9.33 3.30
CA SER A 97 26.06 7.90 3.02
C SER A 97 25.86 7.02 4.26
N THR A 98 24.81 7.32 5.02
CA THR A 98 24.41 6.59 6.23
C THR A 98 23.01 6.01 6.07
N GLY A 99 22.68 4.96 6.80
CA GLY A 99 21.42 4.23 6.66
C GLY A 99 21.52 3.14 5.60
N SER A 100 20.48 2.33 5.47
CA SER A 100 20.53 1.10 4.67
C SER A 100 19.39 0.96 3.68
N HIS A 101 18.28 1.68 3.88
CA HIS A 101 17.07 1.51 3.10
C HIS A 101 16.74 2.71 2.24
N VAL A 102 16.45 2.44 0.97
CA VAL A 102 16.11 3.43 -0.04
C VAL A 102 14.61 3.42 -0.40
N GLY A 103 13.82 2.73 0.40
CA GLY A 103 12.42 2.47 0.17
C GLY A 103 11.97 1.19 0.86
N TRP A 104 10.82 0.69 0.46
CA TRP A 104 10.21 -0.52 0.97
C TRP A 104 9.61 -1.36 -0.14
N TYR A 105 9.33 -2.62 0.21
CA TYR A 105 8.54 -3.51 -0.63
C TYR A 105 7.64 -4.41 0.20
N PHE A 106 6.57 -4.87 -0.42
CA PHE A 106 5.69 -5.92 0.10
C PHE A 106 5.35 -6.89 -1.02
N ASP A 107 5.79 -8.14 -0.88
CA ASP A 107 5.44 -9.20 -1.84
C ASP A 107 4.01 -9.69 -1.57
N LEU A 108 3.20 -9.72 -2.61
CA LEU A 108 1.81 -10.13 -2.51
C LEU A 108 1.74 -11.64 -2.17
N PRO A 109 1.05 -12.01 -1.09
CA PRO A 109 1.22 -13.33 -0.48
C PRO A 109 0.43 -14.45 -1.18
N ALA A 110 -0.63 -14.12 -1.92
CA ALA A 110 -1.41 -15.14 -2.63
C ALA A 110 -0.84 -15.42 -4.03
N ALA A 111 -0.90 -16.69 -4.44
CA ALA A 111 -0.41 -17.11 -5.74
C ALA A 111 -1.19 -16.41 -6.88
N GLY A 112 -0.47 -15.77 -7.80
CA GLY A 112 -1.05 -15.04 -8.92
C GLY A 112 -1.73 -13.72 -8.55
N GLU A 113 -1.68 -13.32 -7.28
CA GLU A 113 -2.11 -11.99 -6.83
C GLU A 113 -1.26 -10.92 -7.50
N ARG A 114 -1.90 -9.87 -8.01
CA ARG A 114 -1.24 -8.84 -8.80
C ARG A 114 -1.87 -7.47 -8.66
N SER A 115 -1.08 -6.45 -8.95
CA SER A 115 -1.51 -5.07 -9.00
C SER A 115 -1.62 -4.59 -10.43
N VAL A 116 -2.81 -4.16 -10.85
CA VAL A 116 -3.01 -3.55 -12.18
C VAL A 116 -3.80 -2.25 -12.12
N GLN A 117 -4.26 -1.87 -10.93
CA GLN A 117 -5.01 -0.64 -10.69
C GLN A 117 -4.08 0.46 -10.19
N ASP A 118 -4.49 1.71 -10.43
CA ASP A 118 -3.79 2.88 -9.89
C ASP A 118 -3.94 2.93 -8.36
N PHE A 119 -2.87 3.34 -7.69
CA PHE A 119 -2.92 3.56 -6.24
C PHE A 119 -3.66 4.85 -5.93
N VAL A 120 -4.19 4.98 -4.72
CA VAL A 120 -4.66 6.25 -4.19
C VAL A 120 -3.89 6.55 -2.93
N ILE A 121 -3.52 7.81 -2.71
CA ILE A 121 -2.91 8.23 -1.45
C ILE A 121 -3.93 9.12 -0.77
N TYR A 122 -4.13 8.88 0.51
CA TYR A 122 -5.01 9.66 1.35
C TYR A 122 -4.43 9.73 2.75
N SER A 123 -4.16 10.93 3.25
CA SER A 123 -3.65 11.13 4.62
C SER A 123 -2.41 10.27 4.95
N ASN A 124 -1.41 10.24 4.04
CA ASN A 124 -0.18 9.44 4.16
C ASN A 124 -0.37 7.91 4.10
N VAL A 125 -1.58 7.44 3.79
CA VAL A 125 -1.87 6.02 3.57
C VAL A 125 -2.05 5.78 2.07
N VAL A 126 -1.32 4.79 1.54
CA VAL A 126 -1.53 4.25 0.21
C VAL A 126 -2.67 3.26 0.26
N ILE A 127 -3.73 3.57 -0.47
CA ILE A 127 -4.80 2.66 -0.82
C ILE A 127 -4.37 1.95 -2.11
N ALA A 128 -3.99 0.69 -1.97
CA ALA A 128 -3.59 -0.16 -3.09
C ALA A 128 -4.63 -1.25 -3.31
N ILE A 129 -4.86 -1.65 -4.55
CA ILE A 129 -5.78 -2.73 -4.89
C ILE A 129 -4.99 -3.81 -5.61
N SER A 130 -5.03 -5.02 -5.08
CA SER A 130 -4.60 -6.21 -5.80
C SER A 130 -5.80 -7.03 -6.24
N SER A 131 -5.58 -7.88 -7.24
CA SER A 131 -6.53 -8.90 -7.65
C SER A 131 -5.88 -10.26 -7.80
N ILE A 132 -6.65 -11.29 -7.51
CA ILE A 132 -6.34 -12.69 -7.75
C ILE A 132 -7.28 -13.14 -8.88
N PRO A 133 -6.82 -13.16 -10.13
CA PRO A 133 -7.66 -13.55 -11.25
C PRO A 133 -8.20 -14.97 -11.10
N SER A 134 -9.45 -15.18 -11.54
CA SER A 134 -9.97 -16.54 -11.68
C SER A 134 -9.22 -17.28 -12.80
N ALA A 135 -8.97 -18.58 -12.60
CA ALA A 135 -8.40 -19.44 -13.64
C ALA A 135 -9.34 -19.62 -14.85
N SER A 136 -10.63 -19.30 -14.72
CA SER A 136 -11.61 -19.37 -15.81
C SER A 136 -11.89 -17.96 -16.36
N PRO A 137 -11.57 -17.66 -17.63
CA PRO A 137 -11.85 -16.36 -18.25
C PRO A 137 -13.35 -16.02 -18.32
N CYS A 138 -14.22 -17.02 -18.20
CA CYS A 138 -15.67 -16.84 -18.19
C CYS A 138 -16.25 -16.63 -16.78
N ALA A 139 -15.43 -16.80 -15.73
CA ALA A 139 -15.82 -16.43 -14.37
C ALA A 139 -15.65 -14.91 -14.19
N ALA A 140 -16.54 -14.30 -13.42
CA ALA A 140 -16.68 -12.84 -13.32
C ALA A 140 -15.53 -12.15 -12.54
N GLY A 141 -14.32 -12.17 -13.10
CA GLY A 141 -13.20 -11.34 -12.68
C GLY A 141 -12.18 -12.06 -11.80
N GLY A 142 -12.59 -12.65 -10.68
CA GLY A 142 -11.67 -13.11 -9.63
C GLY A 142 -11.97 -12.39 -8.32
N ASP A 143 -11.02 -12.37 -7.40
CA ASP A 143 -11.15 -11.68 -6.10
C ASP A 143 -10.21 -10.49 -6.03
N SER A 144 -10.57 -9.47 -5.24
CA SER A 144 -9.69 -8.32 -4.99
C SER A 144 -9.38 -8.18 -3.51
N ILE A 145 -8.21 -7.63 -3.22
CA ILE A 145 -7.83 -7.20 -1.87
C ILE A 145 -7.56 -5.71 -1.94
N ILE A 146 -8.23 -4.96 -1.07
CA ILE A 146 -7.99 -3.53 -0.88
C ILE A 146 -7.06 -3.40 0.32
N TYR A 147 -5.96 -2.68 0.15
CA TYR A 147 -4.96 -2.43 1.18
C TYR A 147 -4.96 -0.98 1.63
N ALA A 148 -4.65 -0.77 2.91
CA ALA A 148 -4.23 0.49 3.50
C ALA A 148 -2.80 0.30 4.02
N ILE A 149 -1.85 1.02 3.44
CA ILE A 149 -0.41 0.86 3.68
C ILE A 149 0.16 2.22 4.07
N ASP A 150 0.94 2.28 5.15
CA ASP A 150 1.66 3.53 5.45
C ASP A 150 2.63 3.86 4.31
N ALA A 151 2.50 5.03 3.73
CA ALA A 151 3.22 5.33 2.49
C ALA A 151 4.73 5.48 2.70
N CYS A 152 5.14 5.89 3.90
CA CYS A 152 6.55 6.03 4.23
C CYS A 152 7.19 4.67 4.46
N THR A 153 6.55 3.78 5.23
CA THR A 153 7.15 2.54 5.71
C THR A 153 6.77 1.29 4.90
N GLY A 154 5.69 1.36 4.12
CA GLY A 154 5.13 0.20 3.41
C GLY A 154 4.41 -0.80 4.29
N GLY A 155 4.31 -0.51 5.59
CA GLY A 155 3.77 -1.41 6.60
C GLY A 155 2.36 -1.05 7.03
N SER A 156 1.96 -1.56 8.19
CA SER A 156 0.68 -1.16 8.81
C SER A 156 0.66 0.33 9.13
N PRO A 157 -0.46 1.03 8.87
CA PRO A 157 -0.69 2.38 9.39
C PRO A 157 -0.53 2.44 10.92
N PRO A 158 -0.20 3.62 11.49
CA PRO A 158 0.03 3.77 12.92
C PRO A 158 -1.23 3.59 13.79
N GLY A 159 -2.41 3.50 13.19
CA GLY A 159 -3.68 3.31 13.87
C GLY A 159 -4.77 2.79 12.93
N PRO A 160 -6.00 2.63 13.44
CA PRO A 160 -7.15 2.21 12.64
C PRO A 160 -7.37 3.10 11.42
N PHE A 161 -7.64 2.49 10.27
CA PHE A 161 -7.93 3.18 9.01
C PHE A 161 -9.25 2.72 8.38
N TRP A 162 -9.73 1.54 8.76
CA TRP A 162 -11.00 0.97 8.31
C TRP A 162 -11.91 0.80 9.53
N ASP A 163 -13.22 0.98 9.32
CA ASP A 163 -14.28 0.68 10.30
C ASP A 163 -14.53 -0.83 10.33
N ALA A 164 -13.63 -1.56 10.97
CA ALA A 164 -13.63 -3.03 10.96
C ALA A 164 -14.89 -3.63 11.58
N ASN A 165 -15.45 -2.96 12.59
CA ASN A 165 -16.54 -3.48 13.41
C ASN A 165 -17.94 -3.08 12.87
N GLY A 166 -18.02 -2.11 11.96
CA GLY A 166 -19.26 -1.65 11.32
C GLY A 166 -20.17 -0.81 12.18
N ASP A 167 -19.61 -0.07 13.14
CA ASP A 167 -20.35 0.89 13.95
C ASP A 167 -20.40 2.30 13.35
N GLY A 168 -19.70 2.52 12.22
CA GLY A 168 -19.65 3.79 11.49
C GLY A 168 -18.62 4.79 12.04
N VAL A 169 -17.80 4.38 13.01
CA VAL A 169 -16.76 5.18 13.65
C VAL A 169 -15.44 4.44 13.54
N ILE A 170 -14.37 5.18 13.20
CA ILE A 170 -13.03 4.60 13.17
C ILE A 170 -12.32 4.92 14.48
N ASP A 171 -12.16 3.91 15.34
CA ASP A 171 -11.55 4.02 16.65
C ASP A 171 -10.79 2.75 17.07
N SER A 172 -10.36 2.70 18.34
CA SER A 172 -9.59 1.56 18.86
C SER A 172 -10.32 0.21 18.81
N ASN A 173 -11.65 0.20 18.68
CA ASN A 173 -12.47 -1.00 18.56
C ASN A 173 -12.36 -1.64 17.17
N ASP A 174 -11.75 -0.95 16.20
CA ASP A 174 -11.46 -1.50 14.87
C ASP A 174 -10.13 -2.26 14.79
N LEU A 175 -9.37 -2.25 15.89
CA LEU A 175 -8.18 -3.07 16.00
C LEU A 175 -8.57 -4.54 16.19
N ILE A 176 -7.82 -5.44 15.58
CA ILE A 176 -7.99 -6.88 15.75
C ILE A 176 -6.87 -7.48 16.58
N ASN A 177 -7.21 -8.46 17.43
CA ASN A 177 -6.20 -9.21 18.18
C ASN A 177 -5.56 -10.28 17.28
N ILE A 178 -4.30 -10.09 16.91
CA ILE A 178 -3.49 -11.05 16.15
C ILE A 178 -2.59 -11.91 17.05
N GLY A 179 -2.58 -11.63 18.36
CA GLY A 179 -1.84 -12.38 19.38
C GLY A 179 -2.65 -13.54 19.95
N SER A 180 -2.20 -14.03 21.10
CA SER A 180 -2.94 -15.05 21.85
C SER A 180 -3.91 -14.41 22.85
N ALA A 181 -4.80 -15.21 23.44
CA ALA A 181 -5.65 -14.72 24.53
C ALA A 181 -4.83 -14.30 25.78
N ALA A 182 -3.64 -14.89 25.98
CA ALA A 182 -2.75 -14.60 27.10
C ALA A 182 -1.79 -13.44 26.84
N ASP A 183 -1.51 -13.16 25.56
CA ASP A 183 -0.62 -12.09 25.09
C ASP A 183 -1.25 -11.44 23.84
N PRO A 184 -2.23 -10.54 24.04
CA PRO A 184 -2.97 -9.93 22.95
C PRO A 184 -2.10 -8.90 22.24
N ILE A 185 -2.13 -8.94 20.90
CA ILE A 185 -1.47 -7.96 20.04
C ILE A 185 -2.57 -7.31 19.22
N MET A 186 -2.94 -6.08 19.58
CA MET A 186 -3.95 -5.31 18.84
C MET A 186 -3.27 -4.63 17.65
N ALA A 187 -3.75 -4.92 16.45
CA ALA A 187 -3.19 -4.39 15.22
C ALA A 187 -4.29 -3.82 14.30
N PRO A 188 -4.01 -2.75 13.55
CA PRO A 188 -4.95 -2.23 12.58
C PRO A 188 -5.08 -3.17 11.39
N ILE A 189 -6.27 -3.24 10.82
CA ILE A 189 -6.49 -3.96 9.57
C ILE A 189 -5.79 -3.19 8.45
N THR A 190 -4.96 -3.89 7.69
CA THR A 190 -4.26 -3.30 6.53
C THR A 190 -4.84 -3.74 5.22
N GLY A 191 -5.67 -4.77 5.18
CA GLY A 191 -6.38 -5.09 3.96
C GLY A 191 -7.56 -6.01 4.18
N PHE A 192 -8.49 -5.98 3.23
CA PHE A 192 -9.70 -6.78 3.27
C PHE A 192 -10.03 -7.31 1.87
N GLY A 193 -10.50 -8.54 1.82
CA GLY A 193 -10.87 -9.23 0.58
C GLY A 193 -12.32 -8.95 0.18
N THR A 194 -12.58 -8.83 -1.12
CA THR A 194 -13.93 -8.79 -1.68
C THR A 194 -13.98 -9.62 -2.97
N PRO A 195 -15.08 -10.34 -3.22
CA PRO A 195 -15.32 -10.96 -4.51
C PRO A 195 -15.43 -9.92 -5.63
N GLY A 196 -14.93 -10.27 -6.81
CA GLY A 196 -14.95 -9.42 -8.00
C GLY A 196 -13.71 -8.52 -8.14
N MET A 197 -13.55 -7.93 -9.32
CA MET A 197 -12.50 -6.95 -9.60
C MET A 197 -12.92 -5.58 -9.05
N VAL A 198 -12.05 -4.98 -8.24
CA VAL A 198 -12.23 -3.66 -7.65
C VAL A 198 -11.45 -2.60 -8.43
N TYR A 199 -12.00 -1.39 -8.48
CA TYR A 199 -11.39 -0.22 -9.10
C TYR A 199 -11.08 0.87 -8.05
N PRO A 200 -10.11 1.77 -8.33
CA PRO A 200 -9.76 2.85 -7.43
C PRO A 200 -10.98 3.63 -6.92
N PRO A 201 -11.00 4.02 -5.64
CA PRO A 201 -12.20 4.58 -5.02
C PRO A 201 -12.48 6.01 -5.52
N ALA A 202 -13.76 6.37 -5.53
CA ALA A 202 -14.15 7.76 -5.40
C ALA A 202 -14.12 8.15 -3.91
N ILE A 203 -13.44 9.24 -3.58
CA ILE A 203 -13.34 9.73 -2.21
C ILE A 203 -14.27 10.92 -2.03
N VAL A 204 -15.12 10.88 -1.01
CA VAL A 204 -16.04 11.97 -0.64
C VAL A 204 -15.75 12.40 0.79
N SER A 205 -15.16 13.58 0.96
CA SER A 205 -14.98 14.17 2.29
C SER A 205 -16.33 14.66 2.83
N LEU A 206 -16.74 14.13 3.99
CA LEU A 206 -18.00 14.50 4.64
C LEU A 206 -17.83 15.74 5.52
N ASN A 207 -16.69 15.82 6.20
CA ASN A 207 -16.29 16.94 7.06
C ASN A 207 -14.76 16.98 7.17
N ASP A 208 -14.25 17.84 8.05
CA ASP A 208 -12.81 18.00 8.29
C ASP A 208 -12.12 16.76 8.89
N ASP A 209 -12.88 15.76 9.37
CA ASP A 209 -12.41 14.60 10.13
C ASP A 209 -12.79 13.23 9.51
N THR A 210 -13.63 13.19 8.47
CA THR A 210 -14.15 11.93 7.89
C THR A 210 -14.33 12.02 6.37
N ALA A 211 -13.92 10.97 5.65
CA ALA A 211 -14.28 10.77 4.25
C ALA A 211 -14.81 9.37 4.00
N LEU A 212 -15.67 9.23 2.98
CA LEU A 212 -16.17 7.95 2.49
C LEU A 212 -15.45 7.52 1.22
N PHE A 213 -15.14 6.22 1.14
CA PHE A 213 -14.47 5.62 0.00
C PHE A 213 -15.42 4.66 -0.71
N TYR A 214 -15.72 4.94 -1.96
CA TYR A 214 -16.60 4.12 -2.78
C TYR A 214 -15.81 3.37 -3.84
N PHE A 215 -15.66 2.06 -3.66
CA PHE A 215 -14.94 1.23 -4.62
C PHE A 215 -15.92 0.56 -5.59
N GLY A 216 -15.79 0.84 -6.89
CA GLY A 216 -16.59 0.16 -7.91
C GLY A 216 -16.18 -1.32 -8.05
N LYS A 217 -17.15 -2.21 -8.30
CA LYS A 217 -16.91 -3.65 -8.54
C LYS A 217 -17.37 -4.11 -9.92
N SER A 218 -16.64 -5.05 -10.52
CA SER A 218 -17.02 -5.69 -11.79
C SER A 218 -18.29 -6.53 -11.72
N THR A 219 -18.66 -7.00 -10.53
CA THR A 219 -19.88 -7.79 -10.27
C THR A 219 -21.12 -6.91 -10.06
N GLY A 220 -20.97 -5.59 -10.12
CA GLY A 220 -22.01 -4.63 -9.75
C GLY A 220 -22.00 -4.29 -8.26
N GLY A 221 -22.50 -3.10 -7.93
CA GLY A 221 -22.49 -2.57 -6.57
C GLY A 221 -21.15 -1.94 -6.16
N ILE A 222 -21.09 -1.53 -4.89
CA ILE A 222 -19.93 -0.87 -4.30
C ILE A 222 -19.27 -1.85 -3.32
N ALA A 223 -17.94 -1.93 -3.33
CA ALA A 223 -17.19 -2.40 -2.17
C ALA A 223 -17.06 -1.18 -1.26
N ASP A 224 -17.80 -1.16 -0.17
CA ASP A 224 -17.53 -0.20 0.88
C ASP A 224 -16.32 -0.71 1.67
N GLY A 225 -15.63 0.19 2.38
CA GLY A 225 -14.73 -0.26 3.44
C GLY A 225 -15.47 -1.21 4.40
N PRO A 226 -14.75 -2.03 5.19
CA PRO A 226 -15.35 -2.69 6.34
C PRO A 226 -16.28 -1.72 7.05
N GLY A 227 -17.50 -2.16 7.38
CA GLY A 227 -18.43 -1.36 8.19
C GLY A 227 -19.18 -0.21 7.52
N GLY A 228 -18.76 0.26 6.35
CA GLY A 228 -19.38 1.39 5.65
C GLY A 228 -19.01 2.77 6.21
N GLY A 229 -18.28 2.83 7.33
CA GLY A 229 -17.51 4.00 7.73
C GLY A 229 -16.29 4.19 6.84
N GLY A 230 -15.93 5.43 6.54
CA GLY A 230 -14.74 5.73 5.76
C GLY A 230 -13.67 6.44 6.60
N PRO A 231 -12.42 6.49 6.11
CA PRO A 231 -11.24 6.83 6.90
C PRO A 231 -11.25 8.25 7.49
N PRO A 232 -10.45 8.46 8.56
CA PRO A 232 -10.25 9.79 9.13
C PRO A 232 -9.67 10.74 8.07
N ALA A 233 -10.13 11.99 8.07
CA ALA A 233 -9.72 12.97 7.08
C ALA A 233 -8.26 13.42 7.21
N PRO A 234 -7.63 13.89 6.13
CA PRO A 234 -6.24 14.31 6.14
C PRO A 234 -6.03 15.50 7.07
N PRO A 235 -4.88 15.58 7.77
CA PRO A 235 -4.50 16.75 8.55
C PRO A 235 -4.48 18.02 7.69
N LYS A 236 -5.04 19.13 8.19
CA LYS A 236 -5.02 20.43 7.50
C LYS A 236 -3.59 20.85 7.16
N GLY A 237 -3.30 21.06 5.88
CA GLY A 237 -2.08 21.73 5.40
C GLY A 237 -1.14 20.89 4.53
N LYS A 238 -1.35 19.58 4.37
CA LYS A 238 -0.56 18.78 3.42
C LYS A 238 -1.16 18.88 2.02
N LYS A 239 -0.35 19.30 1.04
CA LYS A 239 -0.76 19.32 -0.37
C LYS A 239 -0.84 17.88 -0.87
N GLU A 240 -2.03 17.44 -1.27
CA GLU A 240 -2.16 16.20 -2.06
C GLU A 240 -2.03 16.55 -3.55
N LEU A 241 -1.03 15.99 -4.22
CA LEU A 241 -0.89 16.05 -5.67
C LEU A 241 -1.77 14.95 -6.29
N THR A 242 -2.97 15.31 -6.71
CA THR A 242 -3.82 14.43 -7.52
C THR A 242 -3.35 14.43 -8.97
N GLY A 243 -2.47 13.50 -9.32
CA GLY A 243 -2.07 13.19 -10.69
C GLY A 243 -2.64 11.84 -11.17
N ILE A 244 -3.09 11.77 -12.41
CA ILE A 244 -3.51 10.55 -13.11
C ILE A 244 -2.30 10.01 -13.89
N THR A 245 -1.57 9.05 -13.30
CA THR A 245 -0.67 8.10 -13.98
C THR A 245 -0.37 6.95 -13.00
N GLY A 246 0.04 5.77 -13.51
CA GLY A 246 0.25 4.52 -12.74
C GLY A 246 1.39 4.50 -11.70
N TRP A 247 1.75 5.66 -11.17
CA TRP A 247 2.62 5.89 -10.03
C TRP A 247 2.13 7.16 -9.30
N LYS A 248 2.27 7.22 -7.98
CA LYS A 248 1.89 8.41 -7.20
C LYS A 248 3.02 8.93 -6.31
N GLU A 249 2.95 10.24 -6.04
CA GLU A 249 3.97 11.05 -5.36
C GLU A 249 3.49 11.53 -3.96
N ILE A 250 4.39 11.57 -2.98
CA ILE A 250 4.14 12.17 -1.65
C ILE A 250 5.30 13.07 -1.24
N GLU A 251 5.03 14.35 -0.99
CA GLU A 251 5.97 15.27 -0.35
C GLU A 251 6.04 14.98 1.17
N THR A 252 7.24 14.72 1.67
CA THR A 252 7.51 14.58 3.10
C THR A 252 8.05 15.91 3.61
N ASP A 253 7.28 16.61 4.45
CA ASP A 253 7.71 17.79 5.20
C ASP A 253 8.67 17.41 6.34
#